data_AF-A0A6A2YJ27-F1
#
_entry.id   AF-A0A6A2YJ27-F1
#
_cell.length_a   1.000
_cell.length_b   1.000
_cell.length_c   1.000
_cell.angle_alpha   90.00
_cell.angle_beta   90.00
_cell.angle_gamma   90.00
#
_symmetry.space_group_name_H-M   'P 1'
#
loop_
_entity.id
_entity.type
_entity.pdbx_description
1 polymer ?
#
loop_
_entity_poly.entity_id
_entity_poly.type
_entity_poly.pdbx_seq_one_letter_code
_entity_poly.pdbx_strand_id
1 'polypeptide(L)'
;MSFPATMIRVLPSSVASKNIVSERNRRKKLNEHLFALRAVIPNISKMHKASIIKDAIDYIQELHDQESRIQAEIMELESGKLKQNPGFHHDQDLLPVLRSKKTKLDNIFDYGGSTASPIEVLELKVTHMGEKTMVVTGQHNVQ
;
A
#
# COMPACT_ATOMS: atom_id res chain seq x y z
N MET A 1 -10.00 -47.23 -46.56
CA MET A 1 -9.49 -46.07 -45.81
C MET A 1 -9.68 -46.36 -44.33
N SER A 2 -8.60 -46.56 -43.58
CA SER A 2 -8.64 -46.87 -42.14
C SER A 2 -8.36 -45.61 -41.35
N PHE A 3 -9.32 -45.15 -40.54
CA PHE A 3 -9.12 -44.02 -39.65
C PHE A 3 -8.41 -44.50 -38.37
N PRO A 4 -7.42 -43.75 -37.84
CA PRO A 4 -6.78 -44.11 -36.57
C PRO A 4 -7.76 -43.87 -35.42
N ALA A 5 -7.90 -44.86 -34.54
CA ALA A 5 -8.68 -44.74 -33.32
C ALA A 5 -7.97 -43.78 -32.35
N THR A 6 -8.58 -42.62 -32.07
CA THR A 6 -8.10 -41.71 -31.02
C THR A 6 -8.35 -42.35 -29.65
N MET A 7 -7.29 -42.81 -29.00
CA MET A 7 -7.33 -43.27 -27.61
C MET A 7 -7.56 -42.07 -26.69
N ILE A 8 -8.77 -41.95 -26.13
CA ILE A 8 -9.07 -40.96 -25.09
C ILE A 8 -8.25 -41.33 -23.85
N ARG A 9 -7.19 -40.55 -23.57
CA ARG A 9 -6.40 -40.69 -22.35
C ARG A 9 -7.28 -40.31 -21.15
N VAL A 10 -7.84 -41.30 -20.48
CA VAL A 10 -8.50 -41.11 -19.18
C VAL A 10 -7.41 -40.73 -18.17
N LEU A 11 -7.37 -39.47 -17.76
CA LEU A 11 -6.46 -39.02 -16.70
C LEU A 11 -6.76 -39.82 -15.42
N PRO A 12 -5.73 -40.27 -14.68
CA PRO A 12 -5.95 -41.06 -13.47
C PRO A 12 -6.83 -40.27 -12.49
N SER A 13 -7.97 -40.84 -12.11
CA SER A 13 -9.02 -40.20 -11.31
C SER A 13 -8.52 -39.55 -10.01
N SER A 14 -7.39 -40.03 -9.48
CA SER A 14 -6.73 -39.48 -8.28
C SER A 14 -6.17 -38.07 -8.47
N VAL A 15 -5.56 -37.73 -9.62
CA VAL A 15 -5.03 -36.36 -9.84
C VAL A 15 -6.16 -35.38 -10.15
N ALA A 16 -7.16 -35.83 -10.91
CA ALA A 16 -8.34 -35.02 -11.20
C ALA A 16 -9.13 -34.72 -9.92
N SER A 17 -9.37 -35.71 -9.05
CA SER A 17 -10.07 -35.51 -7.78
C SER A 17 -9.33 -34.58 -6.81
N LYS A 18 -8.01 -34.73 -6.67
CA LYS A 18 -7.18 -33.80 -5.87
C LYS A 18 -7.24 -32.37 -6.40
N ASN A 19 -7.18 -32.18 -7.71
CA ASN A 19 -7.31 -30.86 -8.34
C ASN A 19 -8.68 -30.22 -8.06
N ILE A 20 -9.76 -31.01 -8.16
CA ILE A 20 -11.12 -30.53 -7.87
C ILE A 20 -11.27 -30.08 -6.41
N VAL A 21 -10.74 -30.83 -5.46
CA VAL A 21 -10.77 -30.46 -4.03
C VAL A 21 -9.94 -29.20 -3.79
N SER A 22 -8.74 -29.11 -4.37
CA SER A 22 -7.88 -27.92 -4.29
C SER A 22 -8.59 -26.67 -4.80
N GLU A 23 -9.23 -26.75 -5.97
CA GLU A 23 -9.96 -25.63 -6.57
C GLU A 23 -11.19 -25.22 -5.74
N ARG A 24 -11.91 -26.18 -5.16
CA ARG A 24 -13.01 -25.87 -4.23
C ARG A 24 -12.51 -25.10 -3.00
N ASN A 25 -11.40 -25.54 -2.40
CA ASN A 25 -10.82 -24.87 -1.24
C ASN A 25 -10.35 -23.46 -1.59
N ARG A 26 -9.71 -23.28 -2.76
CA ARG A 26 -9.31 -21.95 -3.26
C ARG A 26 -10.51 -21.01 -3.40
N ARG A 27 -11.62 -21.50 -3.99
CA ARG A 27 -12.86 -20.72 -4.14
C ARG A 27 -13.51 -20.40 -2.79
N LYS A 28 -13.51 -21.35 -1.85
CA LYS A 28 -14.03 -21.15 -0.49
C LYS A 28 -13.27 -20.02 0.22
N LYS A 29 -11.94 -20.09 0.23
CA LYS A 29 -11.08 -19.06 0.83
C LYS A 29 -11.29 -17.67 0.22
N LEU A 30 -11.39 -17.61 -1.12
CA LEU A 30 -11.67 -16.34 -1.81
C LEU A 30 -13.01 -15.73 -1.37
N ASN A 31 -14.06 -16.56 -1.25
CA ASN A 31 -15.36 -16.08 -0.80
C ASN A 31 -15.35 -15.67 0.69
N GLU A 32 -14.65 -16.40 1.55
CA GLU A 32 -14.47 -16.03 2.96
C GLU A 32 -13.82 -14.65 3.08
N HIS A 33 -12.74 -14.41 2.35
CA HIS A 33 -12.07 -13.10 2.33
C HIS A 33 -12.98 -11.99 1.80
N LEU A 34 -13.78 -12.26 0.76
CA LEU A 34 -14.72 -11.28 0.22
C LEU A 34 -15.82 -10.90 1.23
N PHE A 35 -16.32 -11.87 2.01
CA PHE A 35 -17.30 -11.59 3.05
C PHE A 35 -16.69 -10.88 4.26
N ALA A 36 -15.44 -11.21 4.62
CA ALA A 36 -14.70 -10.47 5.64
C ALA A 36 -14.49 -9.01 5.22
N LEU A 37 -14.10 -8.76 3.97
CA LEU A 37 -13.98 -7.41 3.42
C LEU A 37 -15.31 -6.66 3.48
N ARG A 38 -16.42 -7.33 3.14
CA ARG A 38 -17.76 -6.72 3.25
C ARG A 38 -18.09 -6.29 4.69
N ALA A 39 -17.72 -7.09 5.69
CA ALA A 39 -18.08 -6.83 7.09
C ALA A 39 -17.46 -5.54 7.66
N VAL A 40 -16.38 -5.04 7.07
CA VAL A 40 -15.68 -3.83 7.54
C VAL A 40 -16.10 -2.55 6.78
N ILE A 41 -16.96 -2.65 5.76
CA ILE A 41 -17.37 -1.50 4.94
C ILE A 41 -18.73 -1.00 5.42
N PRO A 42 -18.86 0.30 5.78
CA PRO A 42 -20.07 0.84 6.41
C PRO A 42 -21.28 0.96 5.44
N ASN A 43 -21.05 1.10 4.14
CA ASN A 43 -22.09 1.32 3.13
C ASN A 43 -21.99 0.30 1.99
N ILE A 44 -22.64 -0.85 2.14
CA ILE A 44 -22.66 -1.88 1.09
C ILE A 44 -23.83 -1.61 0.15
N SER A 45 -23.52 -1.12 -1.05
CA SER A 45 -24.54 -0.78 -2.05
C SER A 45 -25.25 -2.02 -2.57
N LYS A 46 -24.50 -3.09 -2.86
CA LYS A 46 -25.04 -4.36 -3.39
C LYS A 46 -24.21 -5.55 -2.94
N MET A 47 -24.86 -6.72 -2.83
CA MET A 47 -24.21 -7.98 -2.42
C MET A 47 -23.41 -8.67 -3.53
N HIS A 48 -23.33 -8.09 -4.73
CA HIS A 48 -22.57 -8.66 -5.83
C HIS A 48 -21.06 -8.45 -5.63
N LYS A 49 -20.24 -9.41 -6.06
CA LYS A 49 -18.78 -9.38 -5.83
C LYS A 49 -18.10 -8.11 -6.34
N ALA A 50 -18.50 -7.64 -7.52
CA ALA A 50 -17.92 -6.43 -8.11
C ALA A 50 -18.29 -5.17 -7.31
N SER A 51 -19.51 -5.11 -6.79
CA SER A 51 -19.96 -4.00 -5.95
C SER A 51 -19.23 -3.97 -4.62
N ILE A 52 -19.01 -5.12 -3.97
CA ILE A 52 -18.21 -5.18 -2.73
C ILE A 52 -16.81 -4.62 -2.93
N ILE A 53 -16.15 -4.95 -4.05
CA ILE A 53 -14.81 -4.44 -4.35
C ILE A 53 -14.85 -2.94 -4.64
N LYS A 54 -15.86 -2.47 -5.39
CA LYS A 54 -16.02 -1.04 -5.67
C LYS A 54 -16.25 -0.24 -4.38
N ASP A 55 -17.20 -0.67 -3.55
CA ASP A 55 -17.54 -0.02 -2.29
C ASP A 55 -16.31 0.02 -1.35
N ALA A 56 -15.45 -1.00 -1.38
CA ALA A 56 -14.19 -1.02 -0.63
C ALA A 56 -13.19 0.04 -1.11
N ILE A 57 -13.05 0.21 -2.43
CA ILE A 57 -12.16 1.21 -3.03
C ILE A 57 -12.65 2.60 -2.68
N ASP A 58 -13.95 2.85 -2.85
CA ASP A 58 -14.58 4.14 -2.56
C ASP A 58 -14.39 4.51 -1.07
N TYR A 59 -14.54 3.54 -0.16
CA TYR A 59 -14.33 3.77 1.28
C TYR A 59 -12.88 4.09 1.64
N ILE A 60 -11.89 3.43 1.03
CA ILE A 60 -10.47 3.74 1.25
C ILE A 60 -10.14 5.17 0.80
N GLN A 61 -10.70 5.62 -0.33
CA GLN A 61 -10.52 6.99 -0.81
C GLN A 61 -11.12 8.01 0.17
N GLU A 62 -12.33 7.73 0.68
CA GLU A 62 -12.96 8.58 1.68
C GLU A 62 -12.10 8.69 2.96
N LEU A 63 -11.51 7.59 3.42
CA LEU A 63 -10.62 7.58 4.58
C LEU A 63 -9.36 8.43 4.36
N HIS A 64 -8.74 8.37 3.17
CA HIS A 64 -7.60 9.24 2.85
C HIS A 64 -7.97 10.72 2.82
N ASP A 65 -9.14 11.06 2.28
CA ASP A 65 -9.60 12.46 2.29
C ASP A 65 -9.91 12.94 3.71
N GLN A 66 -10.45 12.08 4.58
CA GLN A 66 -10.68 12.38 5.99
C GLN A 66 -9.35 12.58 6.74
N GLU A 67 -8.37 11.69 6.53
CA GLU A 67 -7.03 11.81 7.09
C GLU A 67 -6.38 13.15 6.72
N SER A 68 -6.39 13.50 5.43
CA SER A 68 -5.81 14.76 4.93
C SER A 68 -6.48 15.99 5.54
N ARG A 69 -7.82 15.98 5.63
CA ARG A 69 -8.59 17.07 6.27
C ARG A 69 -8.24 17.24 7.75
N ILE A 70 -8.17 16.14 8.49
CA ILE A 70 -7.83 16.16 9.92
C ILE A 70 -6.40 16.64 10.13
N GLN A 71 -5.45 16.19 9.30
CA GLN A 71 -4.06 16.65 9.36
C GLN A 71 -3.96 18.16 9.10
N ALA A 72 -4.68 18.68 8.10
CA ALA A 72 -4.73 20.11 7.83
C ALA A 72 -5.30 20.91 9.01
N GLU A 73 -6.40 20.44 9.62
CA GLU A 73 -6.99 21.07 10.80
C GLU A 73 -6.02 21.09 11.99
N ILE A 74 -5.31 19.99 12.25
CA ILE A 74 -4.27 19.92 13.28
C ILE A 74 -3.17 20.95 13.01
N MET A 75 -2.66 21.03 11.78
CA MET A 75 -1.62 22.01 11.41
C MET A 75 -2.09 23.46 11.61
N GLU A 76 -3.34 23.79 11.26
CA GLU A 76 -3.91 25.11 11.50
C GLU A 76 -4.02 25.43 12.99
N LEU A 77 -4.49 24.47 13.80
CA LEU A 77 -4.62 24.62 15.25
C LEU A 77 -3.26 24.77 15.93
N GLU A 78 -2.23 24.05 15.47
CA GLU A 78 -0.86 24.16 15.99
C GLU A 78 -0.22 25.49 15.61
N SER A 79 -0.44 25.99 14.38
CA SER A 79 0.01 27.30 13.93
C SER A 79 -0.69 28.45 14.66
N GLY A 80 -1.98 28.31 14.95
CA GLY A 80 -2.78 29.29 15.69
C GLY A 80 -2.36 29.48 17.15
N LYS A 81 -1.75 28.47 17.78
CA LYS A 81 -1.23 28.53 19.16
C LYS A 81 -0.03 29.46 19.33
N LEU A 82 0.64 29.88 18.25
CA LEU A 82 1.78 30.81 18.31
C LEU A 82 1.37 32.30 18.35
N LYS A 83 0.07 32.63 18.18
CA LYS A 83 -0.39 34.03 18.02
C LYS A 83 -1.07 34.65 19.24
N GLN A 84 -1.13 33.96 20.38
CA GLN A 84 -1.65 34.50 21.65
C GLN A 84 -0.55 34.59 22.69
N ASN A 85 0.32 35.61 22.55
CA ASN A 85 1.06 36.23 23.65
C ASN A 85 1.59 37.59 23.18
N PRO A 86 0.96 38.73 23.53
CA PRO A 86 1.58 40.03 23.40
C PRO A 86 2.49 40.26 24.62
N GLY A 87 3.80 40.15 24.41
CA GLY A 87 4.84 40.81 25.22
C GLY A 87 5.42 40.01 26.38
N PHE A 88 6.68 39.57 26.24
CA PHE A 88 7.83 40.12 26.98
C PHE A 88 9.13 39.79 26.22
N HIS A 89 9.98 40.81 26.07
CA HIS A 89 11.25 40.84 25.33
C HIS A 89 12.28 39.82 25.85
N HIS A 90 12.88 39.02 24.96
CA HIS A 90 14.30 38.66 25.07
C HIS A 90 14.85 38.30 23.69
N ASP A 91 15.68 39.20 23.16
CA ASP A 91 16.46 39.03 21.94
C ASP A 91 17.51 37.93 22.14
N GLN A 92 17.61 36.96 21.23
CA GLN A 92 18.82 36.75 20.41
C GLN A 92 18.71 35.50 19.53
N ASP A 93 19.24 35.67 18.31
CA ASP A 93 19.77 34.67 17.39
C ASP A 93 18.82 34.02 16.33
N LEU A 94 18.61 34.80 15.26
CA LEU A 94 18.98 34.48 13.85
C LEU A 94 18.26 33.33 13.08
N LEU A 95 17.14 33.68 12.41
CA LEU A 95 16.85 33.73 10.94
C LEU A 95 17.85 33.08 9.89
N PRO A 96 17.51 32.92 8.58
CA PRO A 96 16.29 32.47 7.84
C PRO A 96 16.56 31.62 6.52
N VAL A 97 15.54 31.47 5.64
CA VAL A 97 15.60 31.29 4.14
C VAL A 97 15.60 29.82 3.61
N LEU A 98 14.63 29.35 2.82
CA LEU A 98 14.45 29.68 1.39
C LEU A 98 13.00 29.54 0.86
N ARG A 99 12.55 30.66 0.25
CA ARG A 99 11.46 30.78 -0.73
C ARG A 99 11.82 30.11 -2.07
N SER A 100 10.81 29.74 -2.85
CA SER A 100 10.62 30.14 -4.28
C SER A 100 9.23 29.68 -4.73
N LYS A 101 8.25 30.58 -4.93
CA LYS A 101 7.89 31.34 -6.16
C LYS A 101 7.28 30.52 -7.32
N LYS A 102 6.01 30.87 -7.56
CA LYS A 102 5.00 30.57 -8.59
C LYS A 102 5.42 30.72 -10.07
N THR A 103 4.84 29.88 -10.95
CA THR A 103 4.52 30.21 -12.37
C THR A 103 3.34 29.38 -12.90
N LYS A 104 2.69 29.89 -13.96
CA LYS A 104 1.31 29.63 -14.43
C LYS A 104 1.33 29.03 -15.85
N LEU A 105 0.39 28.09 -16.05
CA LEU A 105 -0.24 27.55 -17.28
C LEU A 105 0.59 26.78 -18.33
N ASP A 106 -0.10 25.76 -18.86
CA ASP A 106 0.03 25.08 -20.15
C ASP A 106 1.09 23.97 -20.26
N ASN A 107 0.62 22.72 -20.16
CA ASN A 107 1.04 21.51 -20.93
C ASN A 107 0.28 20.31 -20.33
N ILE A 108 -0.75 19.78 -21.02
CA ILE A 108 -0.66 18.70 -22.02
C ILE A 108 0.05 17.48 -21.43
N PHE A 109 -0.74 16.41 -21.22
CA PHE A 109 -0.38 15.04 -20.84
C PHE A 109 1.12 14.70 -20.96
N ASP A 110 1.80 14.54 -19.83
CA ASP A 110 2.96 13.66 -19.75
C ASP A 110 3.15 13.13 -18.31
N TYR A 111 3.19 11.80 -18.18
CA TYR A 111 3.55 11.13 -16.94
C TYR A 111 5.09 11.16 -16.86
N GLY A 112 5.67 12.10 -16.11
CA GLY A 112 7.13 12.12 -15.97
C GLY A 112 7.68 13.17 -15.01
N GLY A 113 8.07 12.72 -13.81
CA GLY A 113 9.26 13.26 -13.14
C GLY A 113 9.12 13.80 -11.70
N SER A 114 9.78 13.08 -10.79
CA SER A 114 10.29 13.49 -9.46
C SER A 114 9.28 13.46 -8.29
N THR A 115 9.51 12.72 -7.21
CA THR A 115 10.79 12.36 -6.59
C THR A 115 10.78 10.88 -6.19
N ALA A 116 11.62 10.07 -6.84
CA ALA A 116 11.98 8.78 -6.29
C ALA A 116 12.78 9.09 -5.02
N SER A 117 12.24 8.79 -3.84
CA SER A 117 13.05 8.68 -2.64
C SER A 117 14.21 7.72 -2.94
N PRO A 118 15.47 8.12 -2.72
CA PRO A 118 16.59 7.21 -2.91
C PRO A 118 16.32 5.92 -2.14
N ILE A 119 16.34 4.78 -2.82
CA ILE A 119 16.13 3.48 -2.18
C ILE A 119 17.31 3.26 -1.25
N GLU A 120 17.07 3.31 0.06
CA GLU A 120 18.08 2.97 1.06
C GLU A 120 18.33 1.47 1.05
N VAL A 121 19.37 1.05 0.32
CA VAL A 121 19.78 -0.35 0.26
C VAL A 121 20.65 -0.66 1.48
N LEU A 122 20.10 -1.42 2.43
CA LEU A 122 20.87 -1.98 3.54
C LEU A 122 21.53 -3.30 3.10
N GLU A 123 22.87 -3.33 3.11
CA GLU A 123 23.61 -4.57 2.90
C GLU A 123 23.77 -5.29 4.25
N LEU A 124 23.24 -6.51 4.33
CA LEU A 124 23.30 -7.34 5.54
C LEU A 124 24.33 -8.46 5.37
N LYS A 125 25.29 -8.56 6.29
CA LYS A 125 26.27 -9.63 6.37
C LYS A 125 26.02 -10.49 7.60
N VAL A 126 26.09 -11.81 7.42
CA VAL A 126 25.91 -12.78 8.49
C VAL A 126 27.21 -13.52 8.77
N THR A 127 27.63 -13.59 10.03
CA THR A 127 28.81 -14.33 10.48
C THR A 127 28.43 -15.38 11.54
N HIS A 128 29.00 -16.58 11.42
CA HIS A 128 28.73 -17.70 12.32
C HIS A 128 29.77 -17.74 13.44
N MET A 129 29.34 -17.63 14.69
CA MET A 129 30.18 -17.47 15.88
C MET A 129 30.02 -18.65 16.85
N GLY A 130 30.18 -19.86 16.34
CA GLY A 130 29.98 -21.12 17.07
C GLY A 130 28.78 -21.91 16.53
N GLU A 131 28.57 -23.16 16.96
CA GLU A 131 27.67 -24.12 16.31
C GLU A 131 26.19 -23.69 16.18
N LYS A 132 25.74 -22.69 16.95
CA LYS A 132 24.33 -22.25 16.98
C LYS A 132 24.14 -20.73 16.99
N THR A 133 25.21 -19.94 16.89
CA THR A 133 25.13 -18.50 17.08
C THR A 133 25.52 -17.77 15.80
N MET A 134 24.60 -16.94 15.30
CA MET A 134 24.78 -16.12 14.11
C MET A 134 24.67 -14.64 14.49
N VAL A 135 25.61 -13.84 14.01
CA VAL A 135 25.61 -12.39 14.18
C VAL A 135 25.30 -11.76 12.83
N VAL A 136 24.33 -10.85 12.81
CA VAL A 136 23.94 -10.09 11.62
C VAL A 136 24.39 -8.65 11.79
N THR A 137 25.17 -8.15 10.84
CA THR A 137 25.62 -6.75 10.78
C THR A 137 25.07 -6.09 9.53
N GLY A 138 24.52 -4.88 9.66
CA GLY A 138 24.05 -4.08 8.54
C GLY A 138 24.94 -2.87 8.28
N GLN A 139 25.21 -2.56 7.01
CA GLN A 139 25.84 -1.32 6.58
C GLN A 139 24.87 -0.53 5.70
N HIS A 140 24.78 0.77 5.96
CA HIS A 140 23.93 1.69 5.21
C HIS A 140 24.74 2.25 4.05
N ASN A 141 24.35 1.93 2.82
CA ASN A 141 24.95 2.51 1.62
C ASN A 141 23.94 3.47 1.01
N VAL A 142 24.29 4.76 1.04
CA VAL A 142 23.53 5.80 0.34
C VAL A 142 24.10 5.84 -1.09
N GLN A 143 23.26 5.59 -2.09
CA GLN A 143 23.63 5.65 -3.51
C GLN A 143 23.16 6.95 -4.16
#